data_AF-A0A3G3IIQ3-F1
#
_entry.id   AF-A0A3G3IIQ3-F1
#
_cell.length_a   1.000
_cell.length_b   1.000
_cell.length_c   1.000
_cell.angle_alpha   90.00
_cell.angle_beta   90.00
_cell.angle_gamma   90.00
#
_symmetry.space_group_name_H-M   'P 1'
#
loop_
_entity.id
_entity.type
_entity.pdbx_description
1 polymer ?
#
loop_
_entity_poly.entity_id
_entity_poly.type
_entity_poly.pdbx_seq_one_letter_code
_entity_poly.pdbx_strand_id
1 'polypeptide(L)'
;MLSASRSDIAKREVSDRHWQILAVSGPVLFFIYCVCSEGLRWEFAANLLGMLCAALCFTAGDARQDVVMGAVSIVMVAMVLVFGDGGSLSNAGVAAQVMVFAYFLLYMLGVLRGGADAKCLIALSVSLPIYYDVWNIPLVDSAGPASYIFVPSLSILLFGAMVAALWCVGWCLLRMDGKKRRGLSCVMDIGSAEKAFVWPLEDVKEGKKVRTGTCSDEDMPEVYARLRDHGEAEVEVSYMIPFIAPLTVATVFTLVVGNPLFLI
;
A
#
# COMPACT_ATOMS: atom_id res chain seq x y z
N MET A 1 10.07 -2.03 -4.03
CA MET A 1 9.32 -0.91 -4.63
C MET A 1 9.48 -0.83 -6.15
N LEU A 2 10.64 -0.46 -6.71
CA LEU A 2 10.80 -0.32 -8.17
C LEU A 2 10.40 -1.58 -8.98
N SER A 3 10.85 -2.76 -8.56
CA SER A 3 10.45 -4.04 -9.18
C SER A 3 8.94 -4.28 -9.11
N ALA A 4 8.32 -3.99 -7.96
CA ALA A 4 6.88 -4.11 -7.75
C ALA A 4 6.09 -3.14 -8.65
N SER A 5 6.53 -1.88 -8.75
CA SER A 5 5.92 -0.88 -9.64
C SER A 5 6.01 -1.29 -11.11
N ARG A 6 7.14 -1.85 -11.55
CA ARG A 6 7.27 -2.38 -12.91
C ARG A 6 6.29 -3.53 -13.17
N SER A 7 6.11 -4.42 -12.19
CA SER A 7 5.14 -5.52 -12.28
C SER A 7 3.71 -5.00 -12.38
N ASP A 8 3.34 -4.04 -11.52
CA ASP A 8 2.00 -3.41 -11.49
C ASP A 8 1.67 -2.68 -12.80
N ILE A 9 2.64 -1.94 -13.36
CA ILE A 9 2.46 -1.26 -14.64
C ILE A 9 2.23 -2.26 -15.78
N ALA A 10 2.97 -3.38 -15.78
CA ALA A 10 2.96 -4.36 -16.86
C ALA A 10 1.79 -5.36 -16.78
N LYS A 11 1.40 -5.77 -15.56
CA LYS A 11 0.48 -6.90 -15.32
C LYS A 11 -0.72 -6.54 -14.46
N ARG A 12 -0.74 -5.36 -13.82
CA ARG A 12 -1.71 -4.98 -12.76
C ARG A 12 -1.70 -5.88 -11.53
N GLU A 13 -0.65 -6.69 -11.41
CA GLU A 13 -0.45 -7.62 -10.32
C GLU A 13 0.96 -7.49 -9.77
N VAL A 14 1.08 -7.67 -8.45
CA VAL A 14 2.36 -7.67 -7.76
C VAL A 14 2.49 -8.93 -6.90
N SER A 15 3.59 -9.64 -7.09
CA SER A 15 3.91 -10.81 -6.27
C SER A 15 4.19 -10.43 -4.82
N ASP A 16 3.57 -11.18 -3.90
CA ASP A 16 3.74 -11.05 -2.44
C ASP A 16 5.20 -11.18 -1.97
N ARG A 17 6.07 -11.81 -2.77
CA ARG A 17 7.50 -11.91 -2.45
C ARG A 17 8.16 -10.56 -2.22
N HIS A 18 7.75 -9.52 -2.94
CA HIS A 18 8.29 -8.17 -2.73
C HIS A 18 8.01 -7.65 -1.32
N TRP A 19 6.81 -7.92 -0.82
CA TRP A 19 6.34 -7.48 0.50
C TRP A 19 7.00 -8.30 1.60
N GLN A 20 7.11 -9.62 1.43
CA GLN A 20 7.81 -10.50 2.36
C GLN A 20 9.28 -10.14 2.51
N ILE A 21 9.98 -9.86 1.41
CA ILE A 21 11.40 -9.46 1.45
C ILE A 21 11.56 -8.15 2.24
N LEU A 22 10.74 -7.14 1.97
CA LEU A 22 10.76 -5.88 2.72
C LEU A 22 10.38 -6.06 4.19
N ALA A 23 9.33 -6.85 4.46
CA ALA A 23 8.83 -7.15 5.79
C ALA A 23 9.85 -7.87 6.70
N VAL A 24 10.76 -8.65 6.12
CA VAL A 24 11.80 -9.37 6.87
C VAL A 24 13.10 -8.55 6.93
N SER A 25 13.58 -8.05 5.79
CA SER A 25 14.84 -7.30 5.74
C SER A 25 14.78 -6.00 6.52
N GLY A 26 13.65 -5.30 6.48
CA GLY A 26 13.44 -4.02 7.14
C GLY A 26 13.66 -4.06 8.66
N PRO A 27 12.92 -4.89 9.41
CA PRO A 27 13.09 -5.03 10.86
C PRO A 27 14.50 -5.46 11.25
N VAL A 28 15.12 -6.36 10.49
CA VAL A 28 16.50 -6.83 10.74
C VAL A 28 17.50 -5.69 10.59
N LEU A 29 17.40 -4.90 9.51
CA LEU A 29 18.27 -3.74 9.30
C LEU A 29 18.04 -2.65 10.36
N PHE A 30 16.78 -2.40 10.74
CA PHE A 30 16.47 -1.47 11.81
C PHE A 30 17.02 -1.94 13.17
N PHE A 31 16.90 -3.22 13.50
CA PHE A 31 17.50 -3.79 14.71
C PHE A 31 19.02 -3.60 14.73
N ILE A 32 19.70 -3.91 13.62
CA ILE A 32 21.15 -3.69 13.49
C ILE A 32 21.48 -2.21 13.71
N TYR A 33 20.72 -1.31 13.08
CA TYR A 33 20.89 0.14 13.26
C TYR A 33 20.75 0.57 14.73
N CYS A 34 19.73 0.10 15.44
CA CYS A 34 19.52 0.40 16.86
C CYS A 34 20.68 -0.11 17.72
N VAL A 35 21.13 -1.35 17.49
CA VAL A 35 22.25 -1.96 18.24
C VAL A 35 23.55 -1.22 17.98
N CYS A 36 23.82 -0.82 16.73
CA CYS A 36 25.01 -0.05 16.38
C CYS A 36 24.98 1.38 16.97
N SER A 37 23.80 1.98 17.12
CA SER A 37 23.66 3.37 17.57
C SER A 37 23.63 3.50 19.09
N GLU A 38 22.90 2.61 19.79
CA GLU A 38 22.60 2.74 21.22
C GLU A 38 23.00 1.52 22.06
N GLY A 39 23.62 0.51 21.44
CA GLY A 39 23.97 -0.76 22.06
C GLY A 39 22.83 -1.77 22.07
N LEU A 40 23.11 -3.01 22.48
CA LEU A 40 22.08 -4.04 22.57
C LEU A 40 21.17 -3.79 23.77
N ARG A 41 19.87 -3.64 23.50
CA ARG A 41 18.82 -3.53 24.51
C ARG A 41 17.70 -4.53 24.23
N TRP A 42 16.98 -4.94 25.27
CA TRP A 42 15.91 -5.93 25.14
C TRP A 42 14.72 -5.37 24.35
N GLU A 43 14.48 -4.06 24.45
CA GLU A 43 13.45 -3.33 23.72
C GLU A 43 13.64 -3.46 22.20
N PHE A 44 14.89 -3.44 21.73
CA PHE A 44 15.21 -3.60 20.32
C PHE A 44 14.95 -5.04 19.84
N ALA A 45 15.24 -6.03 20.68
CA ALA A 45 14.94 -7.43 20.37
C ALA A 45 13.42 -7.70 20.37
N ALA A 46 12.69 -7.14 21.34
CA ALA A 46 11.23 -7.21 21.41
C ALA A 46 10.60 -6.54 20.18
N ASN A 47 11.10 -5.36 19.79
CA ASN A 47 10.67 -4.65 18.61
C ASN A 47 10.93 -5.43 17.31
N LEU A 48 12.11 -6.04 17.17
CA LEU A 48 12.42 -6.90 16.02
C LEU A 48 11.41 -8.05 15.90
N LEU A 49 11.22 -8.80 16.99
CA LEU A 49 10.27 -9.91 17.02
C LEU A 49 8.84 -9.43 16.73
N GLY A 50 8.42 -8.34 17.38
CA GLY A 50 7.10 -7.74 17.18
C GLY A 50 6.86 -7.29 15.75
N MET A 51 7.82 -6.63 15.11
CA MET A 51 7.72 -6.19 13.70
C MET A 51 7.66 -7.38 12.74
N LEU A 52 8.50 -8.41 12.94
CA LEU A 52 8.48 -9.61 12.10
C LEU A 52 7.13 -10.33 12.20
N CYS A 53 6.64 -10.54 13.42
CA CYS A 53 5.33 -11.16 13.64
C CYS A 53 4.20 -10.31 13.06
N ALA A 54 4.22 -8.99 13.25
CA ALA A 54 3.22 -8.08 12.68
C ALA A 54 3.18 -8.19 11.16
N ALA A 55 4.33 -8.14 10.49
CA ALA A 55 4.38 -8.13 9.03
C ALA A 55 4.10 -9.52 8.41
N LEU A 56 4.54 -10.59 9.06
CA LEU A 56 4.29 -11.96 8.62
C LEU A 56 2.84 -12.39 8.80
N CYS A 57 2.16 -11.90 9.83
CA CYS A 57 0.71 -12.06 10.04
C CYS A 57 -0.14 -11.66 8.81
N PHE A 58 0.37 -10.78 7.95
CA PHE A 58 -0.38 -10.30 6.78
C PHE A 58 0.16 -10.83 5.45
N THR A 59 1.27 -11.57 5.48
CA THR A 59 1.95 -12.05 4.27
C THR A 59 2.11 -13.57 4.21
N ALA A 60 1.77 -14.30 5.28
CA ALA A 60 1.90 -15.77 5.37
C ALA A 60 0.66 -16.53 4.86
N GLY A 61 -0.56 -16.02 5.08
CA GLY A 61 -1.79 -16.57 4.51
C GLY A 61 -2.41 -17.77 5.23
N ASP A 62 -2.02 -18.05 6.48
CA ASP A 62 -2.62 -19.07 7.34
C ASP A 62 -3.30 -18.40 8.53
N ALA A 63 -4.64 -18.41 8.52
CA ALA A 63 -5.46 -17.69 9.50
C ALA A 63 -5.13 -18.04 10.96
N ARG A 64 -4.74 -19.28 11.27
CA ARG A 64 -4.40 -19.65 12.65
C ARG A 64 -3.05 -19.08 13.05
N GLN A 65 -2.07 -19.14 12.14
CA GLN A 65 -0.74 -18.59 12.38
C GLN A 65 -0.79 -17.06 12.46
N ASP A 66 -1.62 -16.43 11.63
CA ASP A 66 -1.82 -14.98 11.60
C ASP A 66 -2.33 -14.47 12.95
N VAL A 67 -3.34 -15.12 13.55
CA VAL A 67 -3.83 -14.74 14.90
C VAL A 67 -2.74 -14.84 15.96
N VAL A 68 -1.94 -15.91 15.94
CA VAL A 68 -0.85 -16.10 16.90
C VAL A 68 0.23 -15.03 16.71
N MET A 69 0.65 -14.77 15.46
CA MET A 69 1.65 -13.76 15.14
C MET A 69 1.18 -12.35 15.51
N GLY A 70 -0.08 -12.01 15.21
CA GLY A 70 -0.70 -10.76 15.62
C GLY A 70 -0.71 -10.60 17.15
N ALA A 71 -1.11 -11.65 17.88
CA ALA A 71 -1.10 -11.63 19.34
C ALA A 71 0.31 -11.44 19.92
N VAL A 72 1.32 -12.14 19.38
CA VAL A 72 2.72 -11.97 19.78
C VAL A 72 3.19 -10.53 19.54
N SER A 73 2.86 -9.95 18.39
CA SER A 73 3.21 -8.55 18.10
C SER A 73 2.57 -7.57 19.09
N ILE A 74 1.28 -7.74 19.41
CA ILE A 74 0.56 -6.90 20.38
C ILE A 74 1.21 -7.01 21.77
N VAL A 75 1.57 -8.23 22.19
CA VAL A 75 2.25 -8.45 23.47
C VAL A 75 3.61 -7.78 23.50
N MET A 76 4.40 -7.87 22.42
CA MET A 76 5.71 -7.19 22.34
C MET A 76 5.57 -5.67 22.42
N VAL A 77 4.60 -5.09 21.71
CA VAL A 77 4.26 -3.66 21.80
C VAL A 77 3.91 -3.28 23.24
N ALA A 78 3.04 -4.04 23.88
CA ALA A 78 2.62 -3.76 25.26
C ALA A 78 3.79 -3.87 26.25
N MET A 79 4.69 -4.85 26.09
CA MET A 79 5.88 -4.97 26.93
C MET A 79 6.78 -3.74 26.80
N VAL A 80 7.06 -3.30 25.57
CA VAL A 80 7.92 -2.13 25.32
C VAL A 80 7.28 -0.85 25.89
N LEU A 81 5.97 -0.66 25.74
CA LEU A 81 5.27 0.51 26.27
C LEU A 81 5.20 0.56 27.80
N VAL A 82 5.10 -0.59 28.48
CA VAL A 82 4.93 -0.65 29.94
C VAL A 82 6.28 -0.69 30.67
N PHE A 83 7.26 -1.40 30.12
CA PHE A 83 8.53 -1.68 30.80
C PHE A 83 9.76 -1.06 30.13
N GLY A 84 9.60 -0.49 28.92
CA GLY A 84 10.70 0.09 28.17
C GLY A 84 11.20 1.42 28.73
N ASP A 85 12.41 1.78 28.31
CA ASP A 85 13.09 3.02 28.67
C ASP A 85 12.48 4.31 28.07
N GLY A 86 11.50 4.18 27.16
CA GLY A 86 10.89 5.32 26.45
C GLY A 86 11.81 5.97 25.42
N GLY A 87 12.90 5.32 25.02
CA GLY A 87 13.84 5.83 24.04
C GLY A 87 13.20 6.07 22.67
N SER A 88 13.70 7.08 21.94
CA SER A 88 13.14 7.47 20.63
C SER A 88 13.13 6.32 19.62
N LEU A 89 14.22 5.54 19.53
CA LEU A 89 14.30 4.39 18.61
C LEU A 89 13.38 3.25 19.03
N SER A 90 13.21 3.03 20.34
CA SER A 90 12.28 2.04 20.88
C SER A 90 10.83 2.39 20.51
N ASN A 91 10.45 3.65 20.72
CA ASN A 91 9.13 4.19 20.38
C ASN A 91 8.87 4.16 18.87
N ALA A 92 9.88 4.38 18.04
CA ALA A 92 9.76 4.27 16.59
C ALA A 92 9.43 2.83 16.15
N GLY A 93 10.06 1.83 16.79
CA GLY A 93 9.70 0.42 16.58
C GLY A 93 8.23 0.15 16.92
N VAL A 94 7.77 0.65 18.08
CA VAL A 94 6.37 0.57 18.50
C VAL A 94 5.42 1.22 17.49
N ALA A 95 5.73 2.45 17.07
CA ALA A 95 4.94 3.19 16.11
C ALA A 95 4.81 2.46 14.76
N ALA A 96 5.90 1.81 14.30
CA ALA A 96 5.87 1.01 13.08
C ALA A 96 4.88 -0.16 13.18
N GLN A 97 4.84 -0.88 14.31
CA GLN A 97 3.89 -1.98 14.48
C GLN A 97 2.45 -1.47 14.62
N VAL A 98 2.24 -0.35 15.31
CA VAL A 98 0.93 0.31 15.37
C VAL A 98 0.43 0.66 13.97
N MET A 99 1.29 1.19 13.10
CA MET A 99 0.92 1.48 11.71
C MET A 99 0.57 0.25 10.90
N VAL A 100 1.25 -0.88 11.12
CA VAL A 100 0.86 -2.15 10.49
C VAL A 100 -0.60 -2.49 10.80
N PHE A 101 -0.99 -2.43 12.07
CA PHE A 101 -2.37 -2.69 12.47
C PHE A 101 -3.34 -1.61 11.97
N ALA A 102 -2.92 -0.35 11.92
CA ALA A 102 -3.73 0.74 11.38
C ALA A 102 -4.04 0.51 9.89
N TYR A 103 -3.04 0.13 9.08
CA TYR A 103 -3.25 -0.16 7.66
C TYR A 103 -4.06 -1.42 7.44
N PHE A 104 -3.88 -2.44 8.27
CA PHE A 104 -4.74 -3.60 8.24
C PHE A 104 -6.20 -3.23 8.54
N LEU A 105 -6.44 -2.38 9.54
CA LEU A 105 -7.79 -1.89 9.85
C LEU A 105 -8.38 -1.08 8.69
N LEU A 106 -7.60 -0.19 8.06
CA LEU A 106 -8.05 0.56 6.89
C LEU A 106 -8.38 -0.36 5.70
N TYR A 107 -7.66 -1.48 5.54
CA TYR A 107 -7.97 -2.51 4.55
C TYR A 107 -9.29 -3.22 4.90
N MET A 108 -9.46 -3.67 6.14
CA MET A 108 -10.68 -4.35 6.61
C MET A 108 -11.92 -3.46 6.52
N LEU A 109 -11.78 -2.15 6.76
CA LEU A 109 -12.86 -1.16 6.61
C LEU A 109 -13.13 -0.77 5.16
N GLY A 110 -12.35 -1.29 4.20
CA GLY A 110 -12.51 -1.00 2.77
C GLY A 110 -12.09 0.41 2.36
N VAL A 111 -11.37 1.13 3.23
CA VAL A 111 -10.76 2.43 2.90
C VAL A 111 -9.58 2.21 1.94
N LEU A 112 -8.74 1.21 2.23
CA LEU A 112 -7.73 0.70 1.31
C LEU A 112 -8.30 -0.50 0.56
N ARG A 113 -8.79 -0.30 -0.67
CA ARG A 113 -9.40 -1.38 -1.48
C ARG A 113 -8.39 -2.31 -2.13
N GLY A 114 -7.16 -1.85 -2.36
CA GLY A 114 -6.11 -2.64 -3.00
C GLY A 114 -5.34 -3.51 -2.01
N GLY A 115 -5.40 -4.83 -2.16
CA GLY A 115 -4.62 -5.76 -1.33
C GLY A 115 -3.11 -5.57 -1.48
N ALA A 116 -2.64 -5.26 -2.68
CA ALA A 116 -1.23 -4.94 -2.94
C ALA A 116 -0.79 -3.63 -2.25
N ASP A 117 -1.66 -2.61 -2.24
CA ASP A 117 -1.37 -1.31 -1.62
C ASP A 117 -1.27 -1.43 -0.10
N ALA A 118 -2.20 -2.17 0.52
CA ALA A 118 -2.18 -2.44 1.96
C ALA A 118 -0.90 -3.20 2.36
N LYS A 119 -0.57 -4.29 1.66
CA LYS A 119 0.67 -5.06 1.91
C LYS A 119 1.92 -4.20 1.71
N CYS A 120 1.91 -3.32 0.71
CA CYS A 120 3.00 -2.37 0.47
C CYS A 120 3.20 -1.44 1.67
N LEU A 121 2.14 -0.80 2.18
CA LEU A 121 2.22 0.12 3.31
C LEU A 121 2.60 -0.57 4.63
N ILE A 122 2.11 -1.80 4.84
CA ILE A 122 2.52 -2.66 5.96
C ILE A 122 4.03 -2.94 5.88
N ALA A 123 4.52 -3.38 4.73
CA ALA A 123 5.93 -3.67 4.52
C ALA A 123 6.81 -2.41 4.66
N LEU A 124 6.33 -1.26 4.20
CA LEU A 124 7.03 0.02 4.36
C LEU A 124 7.10 0.46 5.82
N SER A 125 6.06 0.25 6.62
CA SER A 125 6.05 0.64 8.05
C SER A 125 7.17 -0.02 8.84
N VAL A 126 7.37 -1.32 8.61
CA VAL A 126 8.38 -2.09 9.34
C VAL A 126 9.78 -1.99 8.72
N SER A 127 9.88 -1.53 7.47
CA SER A 127 11.18 -1.33 6.80
C SER A 127 11.72 0.09 6.90
N LEU A 128 10.84 1.07 7.08
CA LEU A 128 11.17 2.48 7.26
C LEU A 128 10.46 3.02 8.52
N PRO A 129 10.82 2.54 9.72
CA PRO A 129 10.23 3.00 10.98
C PRO A 129 10.62 4.45 11.32
N ILE A 130 11.76 4.93 10.80
CA ILE A 130 12.27 6.29 10.99
C ILE A 130 12.70 6.91 9.66
N TYR A 131 12.78 8.24 9.63
CA TYR A 131 13.51 8.94 8.58
C TYR A 131 15.01 8.78 8.84
N TYR A 132 15.65 7.91 8.09
CA TYR A 132 17.09 7.71 8.21
C TYR A 132 17.83 8.95 7.68
N ASP A 133 18.64 9.57 8.54
CA ASP A 133 19.54 10.64 8.12
C ASP A 133 20.86 10.05 7.60
N VAL A 134 21.04 10.10 6.28
CA VAL A 134 22.25 9.64 5.61
C VAL A 134 22.73 10.72 4.65
N TRP A 135 23.92 11.27 4.89
CA TRP A 135 24.54 12.30 4.05
C TRP A 135 23.66 13.54 3.80
N ASN A 136 23.00 14.09 4.85
CA ASN A 136 22.07 15.23 4.77
C ASN A 136 20.81 14.95 3.93
N ILE A 137 20.39 13.68 3.86
CA ILE A 137 19.12 13.25 3.31
C ILE A 137 18.35 12.60 4.46
N PRO A 138 17.10 13.00 4.74
CA PRO A 138 16.24 13.89 3.95
C PRO A 138 16.61 15.38 3.97
N LEU A 139 16.31 16.09 2.88
CA LEU A 139 16.59 17.53 2.70
C LEU A 139 15.83 18.44 3.66
N VAL A 140 14.59 18.08 4.01
CA VAL A 140 13.79 18.75 5.03
C VAL A 140 13.94 17.96 6.31
N ASP A 141 14.55 18.61 7.29
CA ASP A 141 14.72 18.02 8.61
C ASP A 141 13.34 17.69 9.20
N SER A 142 13.22 16.46 9.67
CA SER A 142 12.03 15.95 10.34
C SER A 142 12.20 15.97 11.86
N ALA A 143 13.28 16.57 12.38
CA ALA A 143 13.50 16.77 13.80
C ALA A 143 12.40 17.64 14.42
N GLY A 144 11.45 16.99 15.10
CA GLY A 144 10.36 17.66 15.80
C GLY A 144 9.28 16.70 16.28
N PRO A 145 8.36 17.13 17.17
CA PRO A 145 7.31 16.29 17.72
C PRO A 145 6.43 15.61 16.65
N ALA A 146 6.32 16.25 15.49
CA ALA A 146 5.49 15.78 14.39
C ALA A 146 6.11 14.61 13.60
N SER A 147 7.42 14.31 13.69
CA SER A 147 7.95 13.07 13.09
C SER A 147 7.55 11.81 13.87
N TYR A 148 7.21 11.95 15.15
CA TYR A 148 6.59 10.88 15.93
C TYR A 148 5.13 10.63 15.53
N ILE A 149 4.45 11.65 14.99
CA ILE A 149 3.06 11.55 14.51
C ILE A 149 3.05 11.05 13.06
N PHE A 150 3.89 11.63 12.21
CA PHE A 150 4.00 11.34 10.78
C PHE A 150 5.20 10.45 10.50
N VAL A 151 5.10 9.20 10.94
CA VAL A 151 6.08 8.17 10.57
C VAL A 151 6.16 8.00 9.05
N PRO A 152 7.30 7.55 8.50
CA PRO A 152 7.55 7.57 7.06
C PRO A 152 6.45 6.91 6.23
N SER A 153 5.91 5.77 6.66
CA SER A 153 4.84 5.08 5.93
C SER A 153 3.55 5.90 5.84
N LEU A 154 3.19 6.66 6.88
CA LEU A 154 2.01 7.53 6.86
C LEU A 154 2.20 8.71 5.91
N SER A 155 3.38 9.32 5.93
CA SER A 155 3.73 10.37 4.97
C SER A 155 3.70 9.85 3.53
N ILE A 156 4.19 8.63 3.29
CA ILE A 156 4.11 7.97 1.99
C ILE A 156 2.66 7.71 1.59
N LEU A 157 1.79 7.27 2.49
CA LEU A 157 0.37 7.10 2.21
C LEU A 157 -0.28 8.43 1.80
N LEU A 158 -0.08 9.49 2.60
CA LEU A 158 -0.74 10.78 2.39
C LEU A 158 -0.24 11.47 1.11
N PHE A 159 1.08 11.55 0.94
CA PHE A 159 1.66 12.11 -0.29
C PHE A 159 1.40 11.20 -1.49
N GLY A 160 1.47 9.89 -1.31
CA GLY A 160 1.12 8.90 -2.32
C GLY A 160 -0.31 9.01 -2.80
N ALA A 161 -1.26 9.31 -1.92
CA ALA A 161 -2.65 9.56 -2.30
C ALA A 161 -2.79 10.80 -3.20
N MET A 162 -2.05 11.88 -2.90
CA MET A 162 -2.01 13.08 -3.76
C MET A 162 -1.40 12.78 -5.13
N VAL A 163 -0.24 12.11 -5.15
CA VAL A 163 0.44 11.70 -6.39
C VAL A 163 -0.44 10.75 -7.19
N ALA A 164 -1.10 9.80 -6.53
CA ALA A 164 -2.02 8.86 -7.16
C ALA A 164 -3.23 9.59 -7.77
N ALA A 165 -3.82 10.58 -7.09
CA ALA A 165 -4.93 11.36 -7.64
C ALA A 165 -4.53 12.09 -8.94
N LEU A 166 -3.36 12.75 -8.95
CA LEU A 166 -2.82 13.40 -10.14
C LEU A 166 -2.50 12.38 -11.24
N TRP A 167 -1.93 11.23 -10.85
CA TRP A 167 -1.63 10.12 -11.75
C TRP A 167 -2.89 9.58 -12.40
N CYS A 168 -3.97 9.38 -11.64
CA CYS A 168 -5.26 8.92 -12.14
C CYS A 168 -5.78 9.85 -13.24
N VAL A 169 -5.78 11.16 -12.98
CA VAL A 169 -6.26 12.17 -13.93
C VAL A 169 -5.40 12.15 -15.20
N GLY A 170 -4.07 12.21 -15.06
CA GLY A 170 -3.16 12.18 -16.21
C GLY A 170 -3.29 10.89 -17.03
N TRP A 171 -3.39 9.75 -16.35
CA TRP A 171 -3.52 8.43 -16.99
C TRP A 171 -4.81 8.30 -17.81
N CYS A 172 -5.94 8.73 -17.23
CA CYS A 172 -7.22 8.74 -17.93
C CYS A 172 -7.18 9.71 -19.13
N LEU A 173 -6.69 10.93 -18.95
CA LEU A 173 -6.66 11.93 -20.03
C LEU A 173 -5.84 11.46 -21.25
N LEU A 174 -4.70 10.82 -21.02
CA LEU A 174 -3.82 10.30 -22.09
C LEU A 174 -4.43 9.09 -22.81
N ARG A 175 -5.10 8.19 -22.09
CA ARG A 175 -5.67 6.96 -22.69
C ARG A 175 -7.08 7.11 -23.25
N MET A 176 -7.75 8.21 -22.92
CA MET A 176 -9.09 8.52 -23.41
C MET A 176 -9.07 9.43 -24.65
N ASP A 177 -7.89 9.75 -25.21
CA ASP A 177 -7.80 10.56 -26.42
C ASP A 177 -8.43 9.84 -27.61
N GLY A 178 -9.27 10.57 -28.36
CA GLY A 178 -10.08 10.03 -29.47
C GLY A 178 -11.23 9.08 -29.07
N LYS A 179 -11.46 8.79 -27.78
CA LYS A 179 -12.57 7.92 -27.32
C LYS A 179 -13.78 8.71 -26.85
N LYS A 180 -14.98 8.10 -26.90
CA LYS A 180 -16.21 8.68 -26.34
C LYS A 180 -16.14 8.69 -24.81
N ARG A 181 -15.94 9.88 -24.23
CA ARG A 181 -15.69 10.10 -22.79
C ARG A 181 -17.00 10.31 -22.01
N ARG A 182 -17.05 9.80 -20.78
CA ARG A 182 -18.08 10.09 -19.76
C ARG A 182 -17.41 10.34 -18.42
N GLY A 183 -16.87 11.54 -18.22
CA GLY A 183 -16.06 11.84 -17.04
C GLY A 183 -14.70 11.15 -17.11
N LEU A 184 -14.38 10.29 -16.13
CA LEU A 184 -13.14 9.48 -16.09
C LEU A 184 -13.29 8.09 -16.72
N SER A 185 -14.46 7.75 -17.28
CA SER A 185 -14.71 6.51 -18.02
C SER A 185 -14.78 6.74 -19.53
N CYS A 186 -14.55 5.69 -20.32
CA CYS A 186 -14.71 5.72 -21.77
C CYS A 186 -15.50 4.52 -22.28
N VAL A 187 -16.15 4.67 -23.43
CA VAL A 187 -16.81 3.56 -24.13
C VAL A 187 -15.79 2.82 -24.99
N MET A 188 -15.81 1.49 -24.92
CA MET A 188 -14.96 0.60 -25.72
C MET A 188 -15.76 -0.61 -26.24
N ASP A 189 -15.31 -1.14 -27.37
CA ASP A 189 -15.77 -2.45 -27.86
C ASP A 189 -15.42 -3.56 -26.85
N ILE A 190 -16.34 -4.50 -26.62
CA ILE A 190 -16.18 -5.57 -25.61
C ILE A 190 -14.94 -6.41 -25.90
N GLY A 191 -14.68 -6.78 -27.16
CA GLY A 191 -13.53 -7.61 -27.53
C GLY A 191 -12.18 -6.90 -27.31
N SER A 192 -12.18 -5.57 -27.39
CA SER A 192 -11.02 -4.73 -27.05
C SER A 192 -10.89 -4.51 -25.54
N ALA A 193 -12.01 -4.39 -24.83
CA ALA A 193 -12.05 -4.22 -23.38
C ALA A 193 -11.52 -5.46 -22.64
N GLU A 194 -11.90 -6.67 -23.06
CA GLU A 194 -11.42 -7.94 -22.48
C GLU A 194 -9.90 -8.11 -22.52
N LYS A 195 -9.24 -7.50 -23.50
CA LYS A 195 -7.77 -7.58 -23.67
C LYS A 195 -7.04 -6.40 -23.03
N ALA A 196 -7.77 -5.43 -22.49
CA ALA A 196 -7.23 -4.22 -21.90
C ALA A 196 -7.36 -4.25 -20.37
N PHE A 197 -6.48 -3.53 -19.69
CA PHE A 197 -6.55 -3.35 -18.23
C PHE A 197 -7.63 -2.32 -17.86
N VAL A 198 -8.90 -2.73 -17.97
CA VAL A 198 -10.08 -1.91 -17.71
C VAL A 198 -11.15 -2.70 -16.97
N TRP A 199 -11.88 -2.03 -16.07
CA TRP A 199 -13.05 -2.58 -15.40
C TRP A 199 -14.33 -2.17 -16.13
N PRO A 200 -15.26 -3.10 -16.41
CA PRO A 200 -16.58 -2.75 -16.91
C PRO A 200 -17.38 -2.01 -15.83
N LEU A 201 -18.07 -0.94 -16.23
CA LEU A 201 -18.98 -0.17 -15.37
C LEU A 201 -20.45 -0.45 -15.68
N GLU A 202 -20.73 -1.43 -16.53
CA GLU A 202 -22.06 -1.85 -16.93
C GLU A 202 -22.15 -3.37 -16.79
N ASP A 203 -23.30 -3.87 -16.39
CA ASP A 203 -23.62 -5.29 -16.31
C ASP A 203 -25.10 -5.49 -16.69
N VAL A 204 -25.49 -6.72 -17.00
CA VAL A 204 -26.87 -7.09 -17.29
C VAL A 204 -27.45 -7.80 -16.07
N LYS A 205 -28.41 -7.15 -15.41
CA LYS A 205 -29.17 -7.73 -14.30
C LYS A 205 -30.66 -7.74 -14.66
N GLU A 206 -31.30 -8.89 -14.47
CA GLU A 206 -32.73 -9.08 -14.79
C GLU A 206 -33.08 -8.70 -16.25
N GLY A 207 -32.17 -8.96 -17.19
CA GLY A 207 -32.37 -8.64 -18.61
C GLY A 207 -32.33 -7.15 -18.94
N LYS A 208 -31.82 -6.30 -18.04
CA LYS A 208 -31.59 -4.88 -18.29
C LYS A 208 -30.13 -4.52 -18.09
N LYS A 209 -29.61 -3.67 -18.97
CA LYS A 209 -28.30 -3.04 -18.81
C LYS A 209 -28.36 -2.02 -17.68
N VAL A 210 -27.58 -2.26 -16.63
CA VAL A 210 -27.49 -1.40 -15.44
C VAL A 210 -26.05 -0.96 -15.26
N ARG A 211 -25.85 0.31 -14.91
CA ARG A 211 -24.53 0.79 -14.52
C ARG A 211 -24.18 0.24 -13.13
N THR A 212 -23.09 -0.50 -13.05
CA THR A 212 -22.59 -1.09 -11.81
C THR A 212 -21.30 -0.40 -11.36
N GLY A 213 -20.90 -0.66 -10.12
CA GLY A 213 -19.53 -0.36 -9.69
C GLY A 213 -18.51 -1.29 -10.36
N THR A 214 -17.25 -1.15 -9.96
CA THR A 214 -16.18 -2.08 -10.33
C THR A 214 -16.53 -3.51 -9.88
N CYS A 215 -16.43 -4.48 -10.78
CA CYS A 215 -16.51 -5.91 -10.44
C CYS A 215 -15.15 -6.43 -9.96
N SER A 216 -15.13 -7.63 -9.36
CA SER A 216 -13.87 -8.32 -9.10
C SER A 216 -13.24 -8.76 -10.43
N ASP A 217 -11.93 -9.00 -10.44
CA ASP A 217 -11.23 -9.48 -11.63
C ASP A 217 -11.66 -10.92 -12.00
N GLU A 218 -12.08 -11.71 -11.02
CA GLU A 218 -12.59 -13.08 -11.18
C GLU A 218 -13.96 -13.10 -11.88
N ASP A 219 -14.84 -12.14 -11.56
CA ASP A 219 -16.18 -12.05 -12.15
C ASP A 219 -16.19 -11.40 -13.54
N MET A 220 -15.09 -10.77 -13.94
CA MET A 220 -15.02 -9.95 -15.15
C MET A 220 -15.36 -10.70 -16.45
N PRO A 221 -14.86 -11.94 -16.67
CA PRO A 221 -15.23 -12.72 -17.85
C PRO A 221 -16.75 -13.00 -17.93
N GLU A 222 -17.39 -13.23 -16.79
CA GLU A 222 -18.83 -13.48 -16.74
C GLU A 222 -19.65 -12.22 -17.03
N VAL A 223 -19.20 -11.06 -16.54
CA VAL A 223 -19.83 -9.75 -16.84
C VAL A 223 -19.80 -9.50 -18.35
N TYR A 224 -18.65 -9.70 -19.00
CA TYR A 224 -18.54 -9.52 -20.45
C TYR A 224 -19.37 -10.53 -21.24
N ALA A 225 -19.44 -11.79 -20.78
CA ALA A 225 -20.31 -12.80 -21.38
C ALA A 225 -21.79 -12.39 -21.32
N ARG A 226 -22.28 -11.93 -20.17
CA ARG A 226 -23.66 -11.45 -20.02
C ARG A 226 -23.99 -10.26 -20.91
N LEU A 227 -23.06 -9.31 -21.04
CA LEU A 227 -23.22 -8.16 -21.95
C LEU A 227 -23.30 -8.61 -23.42
N ARG A 228 -22.46 -9.57 -23.81
CA ARG A 228 -22.43 -10.12 -25.17
C ARG A 228 -23.70 -10.91 -25.48
N ASP A 229 -24.19 -11.72 -24.56
CA ASP A 229 -25.43 -12.49 -24.69
C ASP A 229 -26.67 -11.59 -24.81
N HIS A 230 -26.62 -10.40 -24.19
CA HIS A 230 -27.64 -9.37 -24.34
C HIS A 230 -27.56 -8.60 -25.68
N GLY A 231 -26.53 -8.83 -26.49
CA GLY A 231 -26.35 -8.20 -27.80
C GLY A 231 -25.64 -6.84 -27.76
N GLU A 232 -24.99 -6.49 -26.66
CA GLU A 232 -24.17 -5.27 -26.58
C GLU A 232 -22.85 -5.48 -27.33
N ALA A 233 -22.47 -4.51 -28.15
CA ALA A 233 -21.15 -4.48 -28.80
C ALA A 233 -20.15 -3.60 -28.02
N GLU A 234 -20.67 -2.62 -27.27
CA GLU A 234 -19.87 -1.63 -26.55
C GLU A 234 -20.23 -1.59 -25.07
N VAL A 235 -19.22 -1.27 -24.25
CA VAL A 235 -19.32 -1.19 -22.79
C VAL A 235 -18.59 0.05 -22.28
N GLU A 236 -19.19 0.73 -21.31
CA GLU A 236 -18.53 1.79 -20.56
C GLU A 236 -17.53 1.18 -19.58
N VAL A 237 -16.26 1.61 -19.65
CA VAL A 237 -15.18 1.06 -18.83
C VAL A 237 -14.40 2.14 -18.09
N SER A 238 -13.83 1.77 -16.94
CA SER A 238 -12.85 2.55 -16.20
C SER A 238 -11.47 1.91 -16.33
N TYR A 239 -10.41 2.71 -16.51
CA TYR A 239 -9.05 2.16 -16.55
C TYR A 239 -8.62 1.65 -15.18
N MET A 240 -7.93 0.51 -15.16
CA MET A 240 -7.17 0.06 -14.00
C MET A 240 -5.92 0.91 -13.86
N ILE A 241 -5.76 1.52 -12.69
CA ILE A 241 -4.69 2.46 -12.39
C ILE A 241 -3.64 1.74 -11.54
N PRO A 242 -2.36 1.73 -11.95
CA PRO A 242 -1.30 1.07 -11.18
C PRO A 242 -0.95 1.94 -9.97
N PHE A 243 -1.49 1.62 -8.78
CA PHE A 243 -1.30 2.42 -7.57
C PHE A 243 0.08 2.21 -6.91
N ILE A 244 0.82 1.15 -7.24
CA ILE A 244 2.18 0.95 -6.70
C ILE A 244 3.19 1.90 -7.32
N ALA A 245 2.96 2.35 -8.56
CA ALA A 245 3.80 3.36 -9.22
C ALA A 245 3.80 4.72 -8.49
N PRO A 246 2.66 5.39 -8.24
CA PRO A 246 2.64 6.63 -7.49
C PRO A 246 3.12 6.44 -6.04
N LEU A 247 2.84 5.30 -5.39
CA LEU A 247 3.41 4.98 -4.07
C LEU A 247 4.94 4.86 -4.10
N THR A 248 5.51 4.32 -5.17
CA THR A 248 6.97 4.25 -5.35
C THR A 248 7.57 5.64 -5.52
N VAL A 249 6.93 6.52 -6.31
CA VAL A 249 7.35 7.92 -6.45
C VAL A 249 7.28 8.61 -5.09
N ALA A 250 6.20 8.44 -4.35
CA ALA A 250 6.05 8.99 -3.00
C ALA A 250 7.11 8.45 -2.04
N THR A 251 7.45 7.17 -2.10
CA THR A 251 8.51 6.57 -1.28
C THR A 251 9.87 7.21 -1.56
N VAL A 252 10.25 7.32 -2.84
CA VAL A 252 11.52 7.96 -3.23
C VAL A 252 11.54 9.42 -2.80
N PHE A 253 10.43 10.13 -3.01
CA PHE A 253 10.32 11.53 -2.60
C PHE A 253 10.43 11.69 -1.09
N THR A 254 9.71 10.90 -0.30
CA THR A 254 9.75 10.94 1.17
C THR A 254 11.14 10.59 1.71
N LEU A 255 11.86 9.66 1.08
CA LEU A 255 13.23 9.34 1.47
C LEU A 255 14.21 10.48 1.16
N VAL A 256 14.05 11.17 0.02
CA VAL A 256 14.97 12.23 -0.40
C VAL A 256 14.66 13.57 0.27
N VAL A 257 13.38 13.93 0.33
CA VAL A 257 12.91 15.24 0.78
C VAL A 257 12.55 15.22 2.26
N GLY A 258 12.12 14.09 2.81
CA GLY A 258 11.65 13.98 4.20
C GLY A 258 10.14 13.97 4.26
N ASN A 259 9.56 14.43 5.37
CA ASN A 259 8.12 14.48 5.52
C ASN A 259 7.54 15.72 4.77
N PRO A 260 6.85 15.54 3.63
CA PRO A 260 6.31 16.66 2.85
C PRO A 260 5.18 17.40 3.59
N LEU A 261 4.56 16.78 4.60
CA LEU A 261 3.47 17.37 5.36
C LEU A 261 3.94 18.47 6.30
N PHE A 262 5.25 18.62 6.52
CA PHE A 262 5.79 19.80 7.23
C PHE A 262 5.74 21.09 6.41
N LEU A 263 5.53 20.99 5.09
CA LEU A 263 5.49 22.14 4.20
C LEU A 263 4.07 22.72 4.05
N ILE A 264 3.07 22.12 4.68
CA ILE A 264 1.65 22.50 4.64
C ILE A 264 1.23 22.94 6.05
#